data_AF-A0AA42Y905-F1
#
_entry.id   AF-A0AA42Y905-F1
#
_cell.length_a   1.000
_cell.length_b   1.000
_cell.length_c   1.000
_cell.angle_alpha   90.00
_cell.angle_beta   90.00
_cell.angle_gamma   90.00
#
_symmetry.space_group_name_H-M   'P 1'
#
loop_
_entity.id
_entity.type
_entity.pdbx_description
1 polymer ?
#
loop_
_entity_poly.entity_id
_entity_poly.type
_entity_poly.pdbx_seq_one_letter_code
_entity_poly.pdbx_strand_id
1 'polypeptide(L)'
;MADQERRVENPPEIDLHEVETLLEALERDLKQVQGGTRDVQVLRDEVETLKNVLSSPVRRHHWVRDGLHAIHEGFENVVDSAVAEGLRASRYIAEIGRMLGM
;
A
#
# COMPACT_ATOMS: atom_id res chain seq x y z
N MET A 1 19.98 -35.21 -14.29
CA MET A 1 19.82 -34.07 -15.23
C MET A 1 18.35 -33.71 -15.26
N ALA A 2 18.08 -32.42 -15.09
CA ALA A 2 16.79 -31.73 -15.25
C ALA A 2 15.72 -32.04 -14.20
N ASP A 3 15.94 -31.53 -12.98
CA ASP A 3 14.83 -31.10 -12.13
C ASP A 3 14.10 -29.97 -12.84
N GLN A 4 12.86 -30.26 -13.18
CA GLN A 4 11.88 -29.36 -13.74
C GLN A 4 11.49 -28.36 -12.63
N GLU A 5 12.35 -27.36 -12.40
CA GLU A 5 11.96 -26.14 -11.70
C GLU A 5 10.85 -25.51 -12.54
N ARG A 6 9.62 -25.81 -12.12
CA ARG A 6 8.42 -25.08 -12.50
C ARG A 6 8.75 -23.61 -12.28
N ARG A 7 9.12 -22.91 -13.36
CA ARG A 7 8.97 -21.47 -13.44
C ARG A 7 7.48 -21.26 -13.31
N VAL A 8 7.04 -21.13 -12.07
CA VAL A 8 5.75 -20.53 -11.74
C VAL A 8 5.85 -19.19 -12.43
N GLU A 9 5.10 -19.07 -13.53
CA GLU A 9 4.84 -17.82 -14.20
C GLU A 9 4.13 -16.97 -13.16
N ASN A 10 4.92 -16.26 -12.34
CA ASN A 10 4.38 -15.46 -11.28
C ASN A 10 3.62 -14.32 -11.97
N PRO A 11 2.29 -14.20 -11.75
CA PRO A 11 1.57 -12.99 -12.14
C PRO A 11 2.28 -11.81 -11.47
N PRO A 12 2.29 -10.61 -12.09
CA PRO A 12 3.20 -9.50 -11.76
C PRO A 12 3.51 -9.47 -10.26
N GLU A 13 4.70 -9.95 -9.92
CA GLU A 13 5.09 -10.20 -8.53
C GLU A 13 5.16 -8.84 -7.86
N ILE A 14 4.22 -8.55 -6.96
CA ILE A 14 4.25 -7.30 -6.20
C ILE A 14 5.57 -7.29 -5.41
N ASP A 15 6.45 -6.35 -5.72
CA ASP A 15 7.71 -6.15 -5.05
C ASP A 15 7.48 -5.74 -3.58
N LEU A 16 7.49 -6.74 -2.69
CA LEU A 16 7.22 -6.55 -1.26
C LEU A 16 8.13 -5.50 -0.61
N HIS A 17 9.36 -5.37 -1.14
CA HIS A 17 10.35 -4.41 -0.66
C HIS A 17 10.03 -2.96 -1.07
N GLU A 18 9.49 -2.76 -2.28
CA GLU A 18 8.98 -1.45 -2.71
C GLU A 18 7.75 -1.06 -1.89
N VAL A 19 6.86 -2.03 -1.64
CA VAL A 19 5.65 -1.82 -0.83
C VAL A 19 6.01 -1.41 0.60
N GLU A 20 6.96 -2.10 1.23
CA GLU A 20 7.44 -1.76 2.57
C GLU A 20 8.00 -0.33 2.62
N THR A 21 8.84 0.03 1.64
CA THR A 21 9.43 1.39 1.54
C THR A 21 8.34 2.45 1.38
N LEU A 22 7.33 2.18 0.55
CA LEU A 22 6.21 3.09 0.32
C LEU A 22 5.35 3.24 1.57
N LEU A 23 5.07 2.14 2.28
CA LEU A 23 4.34 2.14 3.55
C LEU A 23 5.05 2.95 4.63
N GLU A 24 6.37 2.84 4.75
CA GLU A 24 7.13 3.63 5.72
C GLU A 24 7.08 5.14 5.40
N ALA A 25 7.23 5.51 4.13
CA ALA A 25 7.09 6.89 3.69
C ALA A 25 5.69 7.43 3.99
N LEU A 26 4.67 6.64 3.66
CA LEU A 26 3.28 6.95 3.89
C LEU A 26 2.94 7.11 5.37
N GLU A 27 3.35 6.16 6.22
CA GLU A 27 3.16 6.24 7.66
C GLU A 27 3.78 7.53 8.22
N ARG A 28 4.97 7.91 7.73
CA ARG A 28 5.65 9.13 8.18
C ARG A 28 4.89 10.38 7.77
N ASP A 29 4.42 10.47 6.53
CA ASP A 29 3.59 11.59 6.05
C ASP A 29 2.26 11.66 6.82
N LEU A 30 1.58 10.52 7.01
CA LEU A 30 0.34 10.45 7.78
C LEU A 30 0.52 10.87 9.23
N LYS A 31 1.66 10.55 9.87
CA LYS A 31 1.99 11.00 11.24
C LYS A 31 2.24 12.50 11.33
N GLN A 32 2.75 13.13 10.26
CA GLN A 32 2.94 14.59 10.21
C GLN A 32 1.62 15.35 10.08
N VAL A 33 0.58 14.71 9.52
CA VAL A 33 -0.76 15.31 9.45
C VAL A 33 -1.44 15.25 10.83
N GLN A 34 -1.32 16.35 11.57
CA GLN A 34 -2.09 16.63 12.78
C GLN A 34 -3.42 17.29 12.39
N GLY A 35 -4.50 16.51 12.32
CA GLY A 35 -5.85 17.01 12.03
C GLY A 35 -6.59 16.33 10.88
N GLY A 36 -6.32 15.06 10.61
CA GLY A 36 -6.98 14.32 9.54
C GLY A 36 -8.47 14.05 9.83
N THR A 37 -9.30 14.19 8.78
CA THR A 37 -10.68 13.67 8.74
C THR A 37 -10.71 12.16 9.01
N ARG A 38 -11.91 11.62 9.28
CA ARG A 38 -12.11 10.19 9.56
C ARG A 38 -11.45 9.29 8.50
N ASP A 39 -11.44 9.71 7.24
CA ASP A 39 -10.82 9.00 6.12
C ASP A 39 -9.29 8.87 6.25
N VAL A 40 -8.61 9.90 6.77
CA VAL A 40 -7.16 9.85 7.05
C VAL A 40 -6.85 8.90 8.20
N GLN A 41 -7.75 8.78 9.17
CA GLN A 41 -7.59 7.79 10.25
C GLN A 41 -7.76 6.36 9.74
N VAL A 42 -8.75 6.13 8.86
CA VAL A 42 -8.93 4.82 8.20
C VAL A 42 -7.69 4.46 7.41
N LEU A 43 -7.17 5.38 6.58
CA LEU A 43 -5.95 5.14 5.80
C LEU A 43 -4.75 4.79 6.69
N ARG A 44 -4.62 5.43 7.86
CA ARG A 44 -3.55 5.12 8.82
C ARG A 44 -3.69 3.70 9.39
N ASP A 45 -4.90 3.26 9.69
CA ASP A 45 -5.20 1.92 10.20
C ASP A 45 -4.90 0.84 9.15
N GLU A 46 -5.27 1.08 7.88
CA GLU A 46 -4.95 0.20 6.74
C GLU A 46 -3.44 0.08 6.52
N VAL A 47 -2.71 1.20 6.59
CA VAL A 47 -1.24 1.23 6.49
C VAL A 47 -0.58 0.41 7.61
N GLU A 48 -1.05 0.57 8.85
CA GLU A 48 -0.54 -0.19 9.99
C GLU A 48 -0.86 -1.68 9.85
N THR A 49 -2.06 -2.02 9.39
CA THR A 49 -2.49 -3.40 9.12
C THR A 49 -1.62 -4.05 8.05
N LEU A 50 -1.37 -3.38 6.92
CA LEU A 50 -0.53 -3.92 5.86
C LEU A 50 0.93 -4.07 6.32
N LYS A 51 1.45 -3.14 7.11
CA LYS A 51 2.78 -3.24 7.72
C LYS A 51 2.90 -4.45 8.66
N ASN A 52 1.87 -4.71 9.45
CA ASN A 52 1.80 -5.89 10.31
C ASN A 52 1.75 -7.20 9.49
N VAL A 53 1.05 -7.19 8.34
CA VAL A 53 1.02 -8.31 7.40
C VAL A 53 2.40 -8.57 6.78
N LEU A 54 3.12 -7.51 6.35
CA LEU A 54 4.48 -7.65 5.80
C LEU A 54 5.50 -8.12 6.84
N SER A 55 5.33 -7.68 8.09
CA SER A 55 6.14 -8.12 9.23
C SER A 55 5.84 -9.56 9.66
N SER A 56 4.71 -10.14 9.20
CA SER A 56 4.32 -11.49 9.55
C SER A 56 5.18 -12.54 8.81
N PRO A 57 5.60 -13.63 9.48
CA PRO A 57 6.39 -14.70 8.85
C PRO A 57 5.64 -15.46 7.75
N VAL A 58 4.32 -15.29 7.64
CA VAL A 58 3.48 -15.89 6.59
C VAL A 58 3.15 -14.84 5.53
N ARG A 59 4.16 -14.46 4.75
CA ARG A 59 4.03 -13.46 3.68
C ARG A 59 3.24 -14.06 2.52
N ARG A 60 2.00 -13.60 2.33
CA ARG A 60 1.17 -13.98 1.18
C ARG A 60 0.97 -12.78 0.27
N HIS A 61 1.44 -12.88 -0.97
CA HIS A 61 1.30 -11.81 -1.98
C HIS A 61 -0.13 -11.32 -2.15
N HIS A 62 -1.12 -12.21 -2.00
CA HIS A 62 -2.53 -11.83 -2.11
C HIS A 62 -2.98 -10.92 -0.97
N TRP A 63 -2.45 -11.05 0.25
CA TRP A 63 -2.79 -10.15 1.37
C TRP A 63 -2.13 -8.79 1.20
N VAL A 64 -0.93 -8.76 0.62
CA VAL A 64 -0.23 -7.51 0.33
C VAL A 64 -0.94 -6.73 -0.77
N ARG A 65 -1.38 -7.44 -1.82
CA ARG A 65 -2.22 -6.88 -2.87
C ARG A 65 -3.52 -6.30 -2.33
N ASP A 66 -4.18 -7.03 -1.43
CA ASP A 66 -5.44 -6.61 -0.81
C ASP A 66 -5.26 -5.34 0.04
N GLY A 67 -4.23 -5.30 0.89
CA GLY A 67 -3.94 -4.11 1.68
C GLY A 67 -3.52 -2.90 0.85
N LEU A 68 -2.75 -3.11 -0.24
CA LEU A 68 -2.42 -2.03 -1.17
C LEU A 68 -3.68 -1.47 -1.85
N HIS A 69 -4.63 -2.33 -2.21
CA HIS A 69 -5.91 -1.92 -2.77
C HIS A 69 -6.72 -1.10 -1.76
N ALA A 70 -6.79 -1.54 -0.50
CA ALA A 70 -7.48 -0.81 0.56
C ALA A 70 -6.85 0.57 0.82
N ILE A 71 -5.52 0.66 0.81
CA ILE A 71 -4.80 1.94 0.93
C ILE A 71 -5.10 2.84 -0.29
N HIS A 72 -5.11 2.28 -1.51
CA HIS A 72 -5.47 3.01 -2.72
C HIS A 72 -6.88 3.62 -2.62
N GLU A 73 -7.87 2.81 -2.26
CA GLU A 73 -9.25 3.28 -2.04
C GLU A 73 -9.34 4.31 -0.91
N GLY A 74 -8.61 4.10 0.18
CA GLY A 74 -8.54 5.06 1.29
C GLY A 74 -8.02 6.43 0.83
N PHE A 75 -7.05 6.45 -0.07
CA PHE A 75 -6.58 7.69 -0.68
C PHE A 75 -7.58 8.35 -1.63
N GLU A 76 -8.31 7.59 -2.44
CA GLU A 76 -9.37 8.15 -3.29
C GLU A 76 -10.43 8.86 -2.44
N ASN A 77 -10.80 8.28 -1.30
CA ASN A 77 -11.71 8.90 -0.32
C ASN A 77 -11.11 10.16 0.35
N VAL A 78 -9.80 10.16 0.63
CA VAL A 78 -9.11 11.33 1.19
C VAL A 78 -8.97 12.46 0.16
N VAL A 79 -8.81 12.16 -1.13
CA VAL A 79 -8.71 13.16 -2.21
C VAL A 79 -10.04 13.89 -2.41
N ASP A 80 -11.16 13.20 -2.26
CA ASP A 80 -12.50 13.79 -2.35
C ASP A 80 -12.79 14.75 -1.19
N SER A 81 -12.23 14.46 -0.01
CA SER A 81 -12.16 15.41 1.10
C SER A 81 -11.14 16.52 0.76
N ALA A 82 -11.56 17.78 0.75
CA ALA A 82 -10.77 18.98 0.39
C ALA A 82 -9.44 19.23 1.18
N VAL A 83 -8.94 18.25 1.93
CA VAL A 83 -7.66 18.17 2.67
C VAL A 83 -6.49 17.79 1.73
N ALA A 84 -6.79 17.36 0.50
CA ALA A 84 -5.84 16.80 -0.47
C ALA A 84 -4.67 17.72 -0.88
N GLU A 85 -4.77 19.04 -0.75
CA GLU A 85 -3.69 19.95 -1.16
C GLU A 85 -2.41 19.83 -0.29
N GLY A 86 -2.51 19.30 0.93
CA GLY A 86 -1.37 19.11 1.84
C GLY A 86 -0.75 17.71 1.79
N LEU A 87 -1.52 16.70 1.38
CA LEU A 87 -1.06 15.31 1.33
C LEU A 87 -0.63 14.99 -0.10
N ARG A 88 0.53 14.35 -0.30
CA ARG A 88 0.94 13.83 -1.62
C ARG A 88 0.11 12.60 -2.04
N ALA A 89 -1.18 12.59 -1.74
CA ALA A 89 -2.12 11.51 -1.96
C ALA A 89 -2.09 11.05 -3.42
N SER A 90 -2.17 11.99 -4.37
CA SER A 90 -2.13 11.67 -5.81
C SER A 90 -0.84 10.96 -6.24
N ARG A 91 0.30 11.27 -5.61
CA ARG A 91 1.55 10.57 -5.88
C ARG A 91 1.47 9.13 -5.36
N TYR A 92 1.03 8.95 -4.13
CA TYR A 92 0.90 7.63 -3.53
C TYR A 92 -0.11 6.75 -4.27
N ILE A 93 -1.26 7.29 -4.68
CA ILE A 93 -2.23 6.60 -5.54
C ILE A 93 -1.55 6.09 -6.82
N ALA A 94 -0.81 6.95 -7.53
CA ALA A 94 -0.14 6.56 -8.76
C ALA A 94 0.97 5.51 -8.54
N GLU A 95 1.75 5.64 -7.47
CA GLU A 95 2.83 4.71 -7.13
C GLU A 95 2.26 3.34 -6.71
N ILE A 96 1.18 3.31 -5.94
CA ILE A 96 0.44 2.10 -5.54
C ILE A 96 -0.25 1.45 -6.77
N GLY A 97 -0.91 2.24 -7.61
CA GLY A 97 -1.55 1.75 -8.84
C GLY A 97 -0.54 1.09 -9.78
N ARG A 98 0.66 1.67 -9.90
CA ARG A 98 1.78 1.07 -10.64
C ARG A 98 2.22 -0.27 -10.04
N MET A 99 2.31 -0.38 -8.72
CA MET A 99 2.65 -1.64 -8.04
C MET A 99 1.55 -2.70 -8.19
N LEU A 100 0.29 -2.27 -8.25
CA LEU A 100 -0.87 -3.15 -8.44
C LEU A 100 -1.11 -3.51 -9.92
N GLY A 101 -0.44 -2.83 -10.85
CA GLY A 101 -0.58 -3.03 -12.30
C GLY A 101 -1.90 -2.50 -12.88
N MET A 102 -2.44 -1.43 -12.29
CA MET A 102 -3.65 -0.73 -12.78
C MET A 102 -3.35 0.35 -13.81
#